data_AF-A0A843G9D3-F1
#
_entry.id   AF-A0A843G9D3-F1
#
_cell.length_a   1.000
_cell.length_b   1.000
_cell.length_c   1.000
_cell.angle_alpha   90.00
_cell.angle_beta   90.00
_cell.angle_gamma   90.00
#
_symmetry.space_group_name_H-M   'P 1'
#
loop_
_entity.id
_entity.type
_entity.pdbx_description
1 polymer ?
#
loop_
_entity_poly.entity_id
_entity_poly.type
_entity_poly.pdbx_seq_one_letter_code
_entity_poly.pdbx_strand_id
1 'polypeptide(L)'
;GMARGKYIKPNFGDSKEKVAKIIVKAVEEGKNVAFVLNAKKETSYLFADILNCDFSKLFGDEINSNKDIENLHFIANLDENIGLPRIRQHATNIAKELNETGIDIECITGGLDEYPITPRKAEEYLKEIKPDLVIVAGVPHALYVEELDCETIAVTDGPRLVQPLNELGYSHVIAELDAHSKTLGVDEIVDSDFGMMIRSVIEWELEEN
;
A
#
# COMPACT_ATOMS: atom_id res chain seq x y z
N GLY A 1 -1.19 2.82 -21.43
CA GLY A 1 -2.48 3.48 -21.23
C GLY A 1 -3.59 2.46 -21.34
N MET A 2 -4.34 2.23 -20.26
CA MET A 2 -5.42 1.23 -20.14
C MET A 2 -6.73 1.67 -20.83
N ALA A 3 -6.64 2.30 -22.01
CA ALA A 3 -7.80 2.75 -22.76
C ALA A 3 -8.24 1.67 -23.76
N ARG A 4 -8.86 0.59 -23.27
CA ARG A 4 -9.52 -0.39 -24.15
C ARG A 4 -11.01 -0.05 -24.31
N GLY A 5 -11.32 0.58 -25.45
CA GLY A 5 -12.50 0.46 -26.34
C GLY A 5 -13.95 0.29 -25.87
N LYS A 6 -14.25 -0.04 -24.62
CA LYS A 6 -15.63 -0.16 -24.10
C LYS A 6 -15.76 0.67 -22.83
N TYR A 7 -16.88 1.37 -22.69
CA TYR A 7 -17.18 2.13 -21.48
C TYR A 7 -17.20 1.19 -20.26
N ILE A 8 -16.24 1.37 -19.34
CA ILE A 8 -16.19 0.65 -18.06
C ILE A 8 -17.03 1.45 -17.06
N LYS A 9 -18.07 0.82 -16.48
CA LYS A 9 -18.87 1.42 -15.41
C LYS A 9 -18.01 1.59 -14.15
N PRO A 10 -18.14 2.69 -13.39
CA PRO A 10 -17.50 2.82 -12.09
C PRO A 10 -17.87 1.65 -11.18
N ASN A 11 -16.87 1.07 -10.51
CA ASN A 11 -17.02 0.10 -9.43
C ASN A 11 -16.24 0.67 -8.22
N PHE A 12 -16.81 0.56 -7.03
CA PHE A 12 -16.21 1.12 -5.81
C PHE A 12 -15.27 0.13 -5.10
N GLY A 13 -15.05 -1.04 -5.70
CA GLY A 13 -14.17 -2.06 -5.13
C GLY A 13 -14.86 -2.95 -4.12
N ASP A 14 -14.06 -3.78 -3.47
CA ASP A 14 -14.46 -4.62 -2.35
C ASP A 14 -14.74 -3.80 -1.08
N SER A 15 -15.40 -4.44 -0.11
CA SER A 15 -15.64 -3.82 1.19
C SER A 15 -14.31 -3.54 1.90
N LYS A 16 -14.02 -2.25 2.16
CA LYS A 16 -12.87 -1.80 2.95
C LYS A 16 -12.78 -2.53 4.29
N GLU A 17 -13.91 -2.71 4.98
CA GLU A 17 -13.96 -3.44 6.26
C GLU A 17 -13.54 -4.91 6.10
N LYS A 18 -14.07 -5.59 5.08
CA LYS A 18 -13.76 -7.01 4.85
C LYS A 18 -12.28 -7.19 4.51
N VAL A 19 -11.73 -6.33 3.65
CA VAL A 19 -10.33 -6.42 3.23
C VAL A 19 -9.38 -5.99 4.37
N ALA A 20 -9.75 -4.99 5.17
CA ALA A 20 -8.99 -4.63 6.37
C ALA A 20 -8.90 -5.79 7.37
N LYS A 21 -10.01 -6.52 7.60
CA LYS A 21 -10.02 -7.75 8.41
C LYS A 21 -9.08 -8.84 7.86
N ILE A 22 -8.96 -8.97 6.54
CA ILE A 22 -8.00 -9.91 5.93
C ILE A 22 -6.56 -9.53 6.28
N ILE A 23 -6.22 -8.24 6.16
CA ILE A 23 -4.88 -7.73 6.47
C ILE A 23 -4.55 -7.93 7.95
N VAL A 24 -5.40 -7.42 8.85
CA VAL A 24 -5.16 -7.46 10.30
C VAL A 24 -5.01 -8.90 10.79
N LYS A 25 -5.91 -9.78 10.36
CA LYS A 25 -5.84 -11.20 10.68
C LYS A 25 -4.59 -11.89 10.12
N ALA A 26 -4.16 -11.54 8.91
CA ALA A 26 -2.93 -12.11 8.36
C ALA A 26 -1.69 -11.74 9.19
N VAL A 27 -1.61 -10.49 9.65
CA VAL A 27 -0.52 -10.03 10.52
C VAL A 27 -0.60 -10.73 11.88
N GLU A 28 -1.77 -10.75 12.52
CA GLU A 28 -1.99 -11.41 13.81
C GLU A 28 -1.67 -12.91 13.78
N GLU A 29 -2.03 -13.61 12.69
CA GLU A 29 -1.72 -15.04 12.48
C GLU A 29 -0.24 -15.31 12.17
N GLY A 30 0.62 -14.29 12.11
CA GLY A 30 2.04 -14.44 11.82
C GLY A 30 2.35 -14.80 10.36
N LYS A 31 1.44 -14.48 9.42
CA LYS A 31 1.68 -14.70 7.98
C LYS A 31 2.70 -13.74 7.42
N ASN A 32 3.39 -14.12 6.36
CA ASN A 32 4.30 -13.23 5.68
C ASN A 32 3.51 -12.20 4.86
N VAL A 33 3.46 -10.94 5.32
CA VAL A 33 2.66 -9.86 4.72
C VAL A 33 3.59 -8.79 4.16
N ALA A 34 3.37 -8.40 2.90
CA ALA A 34 4.14 -7.33 2.26
C ALA A 34 3.25 -6.16 1.80
N PHE A 35 3.62 -4.95 2.18
CA PHE A 35 3.07 -3.70 1.68
C PHE A 35 3.99 -3.11 0.61
N VAL A 36 3.41 -2.76 -0.54
CA VAL A 36 4.10 -2.12 -1.66
C VAL A 36 3.45 -0.77 -1.94
N LEU A 37 4.17 0.31 -1.67
CA LEU A 37 3.82 1.63 -2.15
C LEU A 37 4.43 1.85 -3.54
N ASN A 38 3.60 1.85 -4.58
CA ASN A 38 3.97 2.27 -5.92
C ASN A 38 3.08 3.43 -6.35
N ALA A 39 3.39 4.63 -5.90
CA ALA A 39 2.55 5.80 -6.10
C ALA A 39 3.20 6.84 -7.02
N LYS A 40 2.42 7.85 -7.39
CA LYS A 40 2.85 8.91 -8.31
C LYS A 40 2.72 10.29 -7.67
N LYS A 41 3.80 11.05 -7.69
CA LYS A 41 3.84 12.46 -7.25
C LYS A 41 3.12 12.65 -5.91
N GLU A 42 2.34 13.70 -5.73
CA GLU A 42 1.65 14.02 -4.48
C GLU A 42 0.62 12.97 -4.02
N THR A 43 0.08 12.12 -4.92
CA THR A 43 -0.88 11.08 -4.48
C THR A 43 -0.27 10.07 -3.51
N SER A 44 1.07 9.97 -3.47
CA SER A 44 1.79 9.14 -2.53
C SER A 44 1.49 9.47 -1.07
N TYR A 45 1.14 10.71 -0.73
CA TYR A 45 0.78 11.07 0.65
C TYR A 45 -0.47 10.36 1.13
N LEU A 46 -1.46 10.14 0.26
CA LEU A 46 -2.66 9.38 0.62
C LEU A 46 -2.35 7.89 0.70
N PHE A 47 -1.64 7.34 -0.28
CA PHE A 47 -1.37 5.90 -0.32
C PHE A 47 -0.37 5.45 0.75
N ALA A 48 0.52 6.33 1.20
CA ALA A 48 1.44 6.05 2.31
C ALA A 48 0.70 5.84 3.64
N ASP A 49 -0.49 6.41 3.82
CA ASP A 49 -1.30 6.19 5.02
C ASP A 49 -1.71 4.72 5.21
N ILE A 50 -1.85 3.96 4.12
CA ILE A 50 -2.17 2.53 4.16
C ILE A 50 -1.03 1.72 4.79
N LEU A 51 0.22 2.17 4.60
CA LEU A 51 1.40 1.59 5.23
C LEU A 51 1.52 2.07 6.70
N ASN A 52 1.03 3.28 6.98
CA ASN A 52 1.15 3.97 8.26
C ASN A 52 0.14 3.48 9.31
N CYS A 53 0.04 2.16 9.50
CA CYS A 53 -0.78 1.52 10.52
C CYS A 53 0.11 0.83 11.55
N ASP A 54 -0.18 1.03 12.83
CA ASP A 54 0.58 0.44 13.93
C ASP A 54 0.05 -0.98 14.25
N PHE A 55 0.65 -1.98 13.63
CA PHE A 55 0.31 -3.39 13.81
C PHE A 55 0.94 -3.98 15.08
N SER A 56 1.94 -3.33 15.67
CA SER A 56 2.58 -3.81 16.91
C SER A 56 1.59 -3.97 18.05
N LYS A 57 0.53 -3.15 18.06
CA LYS A 57 -0.59 -3.24 19.01
C LYS A 57 -1.22 -4.64 19.10
N LEU A 58 -1.25 -5.39 18.00
CA LEU A 58 -1.84 -6.74 17.96
C LEU A 58 -1.07 -7.75 18.83
N PHE A 59 0.14 -7.41 19.29
CA PHE A 59 1.03 -8.32 20.01
C PHE A 59 1.31 -7.87 21.45
N GLY A 60 0.58 -6.87 21.97
CA GLY A 60 0.74 -6.37 23.34
C GLY A 60 2.15 -5.85 23.62
N ASP A 61 2.68 -6.15 24.82
CA ASP A 61 4.00 -5.65 25.26
C ASP A 61 5.20 -6.42 24.64
N GLU A 62 4.96 -7.45 23.82
CA GLU A 62 6.03 -8.28 23.23
C GLU A 62 6.74 -7.58 22.06
N ILE A 63 6.04 -6.70 21.34
CA ILE A 63 6.49 -6.01 20.13
C ILE A 63 6.23 -4.52 20.33
N ASN A 64 7.28 -3.69 20.24
CA ASN A 64 7.16 -2.25 20.52
C ASN A 64 7.00 -1.39 19.25
N SER A 65 7.21 -1.99 18.08
CA SER A 65 7.15 -1.32 16.79
C SER A 65 6.91 -2.34 15.67
N ASN A 66 6.35 -1.89 14.55
CA ASN A 66 6.24 -2.72 13.36
C ASN A 66 7.59 -3.30 12.90
N LYS A 67 8.71 -2.63 13.20
CA LYS A 67 10.07 -3.12 12.90
C LYS A 67 10.44 -4.42 13.62
N ASP A 68 9.76 -4.71 14.72
CA ASP A 68 9.99 -5.92 15.52
C ASP A 68 9.16 -7.11 15.00
N ILE A 69 8.29 -6.90 14.00
CA ILE A 69 7.45 -7.93 13.36
C ILE A 69 8.22 -8.51 12.16
N GLU A 70 8.87 -9.66 12.34
CA GLU A 70 9.78 -10.27 11.33
C GLU A 70 9.11 -10.55 9.97
N ASN A 71 7.82 -10.88 9.98
CA ASN A 71 7.02 -11.30 8.84
C ASN A 71 6.20 -10.15 8.21
N LEU A 72 6.53 -8.90 8.50
CA LEU A 72 5.84 -7.72 8.00
C LEU A 72 6.79 -6.82 7.21
N HIS A 73 6.59 -6.75 5.89
CA HIS A 73 7.52 -6.12 4.97
C HIS A 73 6.97 -4.84 4.35
N PHE A 74 7.81 -3.81 4.25
CA PHE A 74 7.46 -2.55 3.59
C PHE A 74 8.40 -2.20 2.43
N ILE A 75 7.82 -1.99 1.26
CA ILE A 75 8.51 -1.74 -0.01
C ILE A 75 7.93 -0.45 -0.60
N ALA A 76 8.77 0.47 -1.10
CA ALA A 76 8.25 1.75 -1.59
C ALA A 76 9.10 2.40 -2.70
N ASN A 77 8.44 3.11 -3.63
CA ASN A 77 9.10 3.95 -4.61
C ASN A 77 9.40 5.38 -4.08
N LEU A 78 10.08 5.44 -2.93
CA LEU A 78 10.44 6.67 -2.21
C LEU A 78 11.94 7.01 -2.31
N ASP A 79 12.56 6.80 -3.47
CA ASP A 79 13.96 7.21 -3.67
C ASP A 79 14.08 8.74 -3.68
N GLU A 80 14.72 9.28 -2.65
CA GLU A 80 14.93 10.73 -2.47
C GLU A 80 15.97 11.33 -3.43
N ASN A 81 16.65 10.51 -4.24
CA ASN A 81 17.67 10.95 -5.18
C ASN A 81 17.17 10.97 -6.64
N ILE A 82 16.02 10.37 -6.94
CA ILE A 82 15.50 10.22 -8.31
C ILE A 82 14.32 11.17 -8.55
N GLY A 83 14.28 11.77 -9.75
CA GLY A 83 13.20 12.66 -10.18
C GLY A 83 13.47 14.15 -9.94
N LEU A 84 12.46 14.97 -10.21
CA LEU A 84 12.57 16.43 -10.06
C LEU A 84 12.66 16.84 -8.57
N PRO A 85 13.24 18.02 -8.24
CA PRO A 85 13.40 18.46 -6.85
C PRO A 85 12.13 18.38 -6.00
N ARG A 86 10.98 18.77 -6.56
CA ARG A 86 9.69 18.69 -5.86
C ARG A 86 9.26 17.24 -5.58
N ILE A 87 9.54 16.33 -6.49
CA ILE A 87 9.18 14.91 -6.37
C ILE A 87 10.05 14.21 -5.32
N ARG A 88 11.35 14.51 -5.33
CA ARG A 88 12.28 14.06 -4.27
C ARG A 88 11.85 14.55 -2.89
N GLN A 89 11.40 15.81 -2.79
CA GLN A 89 10.87 16.33 -1.53
C GLN A 89 9.66 15.54 -1.03
N HIS A 90 8.75 15.12 -1.92
CA HIS A 90 7.63 14.27 -1.55
C HIS A 90 8.10 12.92 -1.01
N ALA A 91 9.07 12.29 -1.68
CA ALA A 91 9.68 11.05 -1.21
C ALA A 91 10.33 11.20 0.17
N THR A 92 11.14 12.25 0.37
CA THR A 92 11.81 12.53 1.65
C THR A 92 10.81 12.75 2.78
N ASN A 93 9.75 13.54 2.56
CA ASN A 93 8.76 13.81 3.61
C ASN A 93 8.07 12.52 4.06
N ILE A 94 7.57 11.74 3.10
CA ILE A 94 6.85 10.49 3.38
C ILE A 94 7.76 9.47 4.05
N ALA A 95 8.98 9.28 3.53
CA ALA A 95 9.93 8.34 4.12
C ALA A 95 10.28 8.71 5.57
N LYS A 96 10.42 10.01 5.85
CA LYS A 96 10.65 10.52 7.20
C LYS A 96 9.47 10.22 8.12
N GLU A 97 8.25 10.58 7.73
CA GLU A 97 7.05 10.35 8.56
C GLU A 97 6.80 8.87 8.82
N LEU A 98 6.94 8.01 7.81
CA LEU A 98 6.86 6.56 7.97
C LEU A 98 7.91 6.04 8.97
N ASN A 99 9.15 6.54 8.90
CA ASN A 99 10.19 6.10 9.83
C ASN A 99 9.90 6.54 11.29
N GLU A 100 9.35 7.75 11.46
CA GLU A 100 8.94 8.29 12.77
C GLU A 100 7.79 7.49 13.41
N THR A 101 6.94 6.83 12.61
CA THR A 101 5.86 5.95 13.07
C THR A 101 6.24 4.48 13.14
N GLY A 102 7.53 4.14 12.99
CA GLY A 102 8.02 2.78 13.13
C GLY A 102 7.91 1.92 11.87
N ILE A 103 7.65 2.52 10.70
CA ILE A 103 7.68 1.84 9.40
C ILE A 103 9.08 1.96 8.81
N ASP A 104 9.78 0.84 8.64
CA ASP A 104 11.08 0.81 7.95
C ASP A 104 10.92 0.29 6.52
N ILE A 105 11.37 1.06 5.53
CA ILE A 105 11.27 0.65 4.12
C ILE A 105 12.47 -0.23 3.79
N GLU A 106 12.25 -1.54 3.75
CA GLU A 106 13.28 -2.54 3.46
C GLU A 106 13.79 -2.47 2.02
N CYS A 107 12.90 -2.16 1.07
CA CYS A 107 13.25 -2.06 -0.34
C CYS A 107 12.73 -0.76 -0.96
N ILE A 108 13.66 0.17 -1.22
CA ILE A 108 13.41 1.35 -2.05
C ILE A 108 13.49 0.96 -3.53
N THR A 109 12.38 1.07 -4.25
CA THR A 109 12.24 0.56 -5.62
C THR A 109 12.60 1.58 -6.71
N GLY A 110 12.66 2.87 -6.35
CA GLY A 110 13.03 4.00 -7.21
C GLY A 110 12.18 5.24 -6.93
N GLY A 111 12.06 6.17 -7.88
CA GLY A 111 11.35 7.43 -7.70
C GLY A 111 9.84 7.39 -7.97
N LEU A 112 9.13 8.41 -7.49
CA LEU A 112 7.68 8.55 -7.64
C LEU A 112 7.22 8.81 -9.09
N ASP A 113 8.05 9.41 -9.95
CA ASP A 113 7.71 9.62 -11.37
C ASP A 113 8.11 8.41 -12.24
N GLU A 114 8.98 7.55 -11.73
CA GLU A 114 9.45 6.30 -12.35
C GLU A 114 8.53 5.10 -12.03
N TYR A 115 7.37 5.34 -11.40
CA TYR A 115 6.36 4.33 -11.05
C TYR A 115 5.98 3.30 -12.13
N PRO A 116 6.14 3.54 -13.46
CA PRO A 116 5.90 2.49 -14.45
C PRO A 116 6.99 1.40 -14.48
N ILE A 117 8.20 1.69 -14.00
CA ILE A 117 9.36 0.78 -14.05
C ILE A 117 9.85 0.33 -12.67
N THR A 118 9.62 1.12 -11.61
CA THR A 118 10.05 0.77 -10.25
C THR A 118 9.48 -0.54 -9.71
N PRO A 119 8.26 -1.00 -10.06
CA PRO A 119 7.71 -2.26 -9.55
C PRO A 119 8.56 -3.49 -9.86
N ARG A 120 9.42 -3.46 -10.88
CA ARG A 120 10.31 -4.60 -11.20
C ARG A 120 11.19 -4.99 -10.01
N LYS A 121 11.72 -4.00 -9.30
CA LYS A 121 12.53 -4.23 -8.11
C LYS A 121 11.68 -4.72 -6.93
N ALA A 122 10.42 -4.27 -6.83
CA ALA A 122 9.48 -4.81 -5.84
C ALA A 122 9.22 -6.30 -6.09
N GLU A 123 8.99 -6.69 -7.34
CA GLU A 123 8.73 -8.09 -7.70
C GLU A 123 9.90 -9.02 -7.44
N GLU A 124 11.14 -8.56 -7.69
CA GLU A 124 12.34 -9.30 -7.32
C GLU A 124 12.38 -9.55 -5.81
N TYR A 125 12.13 -8.50 -5.00
CA TYR A 125 12.07 -8.61 -3.55
C TYR A 125 10.95 -9.56 -3.07
N LEU A 126 9.75 -9.43 -3.65
CA LEU A 126 8.60 -10.29 -3.31
C LEU A 126 8.88 -11.77 -3.63
N LYS A 127 9.62 -12.07 -4.71
CA LYS A 127 10.03 -13.44 -5.05
C LYS A 127 11.03 -14.03 -4.04
N GLU A 128 11.83 -13.19 -3.39
CA GLU A 128 12.77 -13.60 -2.35
C GLU A 128 12.04 -13.92 -1.04
N ILE A 129 11.18 -13.01 -0.57
CA ILE A 129 10.49 -13.17 0.72
C ILE A 129 9.31 -14.14 0.66
N LYS A 130 8.69 -14.36 -0.52
CA LYS A 130 7.54 -15.27 -0.73
C LYS A 130 6.38 -15.01 0.25
N PRO A 131 5.72 -13.86 0.13
CA PRO A 131 4.66 -13.47 1.04
C PRO A 131 3.40 -14.34 0.86
N ASP A 132 2.63 -14.50 1.93
CA ASP A 132 1.29 -15.07 1.91
C ASP A 132 0.24 -14.03 1.46
N LEU A 133 0.50 -12.75 1.73
CA LEU A 133 -0.38 -11.62 1.38
C LEU A 133 0.43 -10.42 0.88
N VAL A 134 0.01 -9.83 -0.25
CA VAL A 134 0.61 -8.60 -0.80
C VAL A 134 -0.42 -7.50 -0.97
N ILE A 135 -0.13 -6.32 -0.43
CA ILE A 135 -0.93 -5.11 -0.57
C ILE A 135 -0.18 -4.14 -1.47
N VAL A 136 -0.77 -3.74 -2.61
CA VAL A 136 -0.15 -2.80 -3.56
C VAL A 136 -0.96 -1.51 -3.64
N ALA A 137 -0.41 -0.43 -3.09
CA ALA A 137 -1.06 0.88 -3.02
C ALA A 137 -0.54 1.86 -4.08
N GLY A 138 -1.47 2.58 -4.71
CA GLY A 138 -1.20 3.62 -5.71
C GLY A 138 -1.51 3.17 -7.13
N VAL A 139 -0.48 2.68 -7.82
CA VAL A 139 -0.50 2.26 -9.23
C VAL A 139 -0.29 0.74 -9.33
N PRO A 140 -1.26 -0.08 -8.89
CA PRO A 140 -1.11 -1.53 -8.80
C PRO A 140 -0.95 -2.21 -10.17
N HIS A 141 -1.55 -1.66 -11.22
CA HIS A 141 -1.46 -2.23 -12.58
C HIS A 141 -0.05 -2.20 -13.20
N ALA A 142 0.94 -1.61 -12.53
CA ALA A 142 2.33 -1.61 -12.96
C ALA A 142 3.13 -2.82 -12.43
N LEU A 143 2.56 -3.58 -11.49
CA LEU A 143 3.12 -4.83 -10.96
C LEU A 143 2.52 -6.03 -11.72
N TYR A 144 3.32 -7.05 -12.02
CA TYR A 144 2.86 -8.33 -12.59
C TYR A 144 2.38 -9.24 -11.47
N VAL A 145 1.17 -8.93 -10.99
CA VAL A 145 0.53 -9.66 -9.88
C VAL A 145 0.30 -11.13 -10.22
N GLU A 146 0.12 -11.46 -11.50
CA GLU A 146 -0.06 -12.82 -11.99
C GLU A 146 1.18 -13.73 -11.82
N GLU A 147 2.35 -13.15 -11.53
CA GLU A 147 3.57 -13.89 -11.20
C GLU A 147 3.70 -14.22 -9.71
N LEU A 148 2.78 -13.72 -8.87
CA LEU A 148 2.75 -13.99 -7.43
C LEU A 148 1.79 -15.14 -7.11
N ASP A 149 2.23 -16.10 -6.31
CA ASP A 149 1.45 -17.25 -5.86
C ASP A 149 0.95 -17.03 -4.42
N CYS A 150 0.19 -15.94 -4.21
CA CYS A 150 -0.28 -15.51 -2.90
C CYS A 150 -1.60 -14.72 -3.01
N GLU A 151 -2.22 -14.39 -1.86
CA GLU A 151 -3.37 -13.48 -1.85
C GLU A 151 -2.90 -12.04 -2.12
N THR A 152 -3.66 -11.27 -2.90
CA THR A 152 -3.23 -9.93 -3.35
C THR A 152 -4.34 -8.90 -3.26
N ILE A 153 -4.00 -7.71 -2.76
CA ILE A 153 -4.91 -6.59 -2.57
C ILE A 153 -4.36 -5.40 -3.36
N ALA A 154 -5.14 -4.88 -4.30
CA ALA A 154 -4.83 -3.62 -4.98
C ALA A 154 -5.57 -2.46 -4.31
N VAL A 155 -4.86 -1.36 -4.05
CA VAL A 155 -5.48 -0.10 -3.62
C VAL A 155 -5.19 0.98 -4.65
N THR A 156 -6.23 1.57 -5.22
CA THR A 156 -6.14 2.51 -6.34
C THR A 156 -7.12 3.67 -6.18
N ASP A 157 -6.87 4.80 -6.83
CA ASP A 157 -7.76 5.98 -6.81
C ASP A 157 -8.84 5.96 -7.91
N GLY A 158 -8.72 5.03 -8.87
CA GLY A 158 -9.59 4.97 -10.02
C GLY A 158 -10.73 3.96 -9.84
N PRO A 159 -12.01 4.36 -9.64
CA PRO A 159 -13.13 3.41 -9.62
C PRO A 159 -13.34 2.68 -10.96
N ARG A 160 -12.73 3.17 -12.05
CA ARG A 160 -12.71 2.51 -13.37
C ARG A 160 -11.56 1.51 -13.52
N LEU A 161 -10.59 1.52 -12.60
CA LEU A 161 -9.48 0.58 -12.57
C LEU A 161 -9.82 -0.71 -11.81
N VAL A 162 -10.88 -0.70 -11.00
CA VAL A 162 -11.31 -1.85 -10.20
C VAL A 162 -11.52 -3.11 -11.05
N GLN A 163 -12.37 -3.04 -12.08
CA GLN A 163 -12.61 -4.20 -12.95
C GLN A 163 -11.33 -4.66 -13.67
N PRO A 164 -10.55 -3.76 -14.32
CA PRO A 164 -9.27 -4.17 -14.91
C PRO A 164 -8.27 -4.81 -13.95
N LEU A 165 -8.23 -4.40 -12.68
CA LEU A 165 -7.33 -4.97 -11.67
C LEU A 165 -7.79 -6.37 -11.24
N ASN A 166 -9.10 -6.59 -11.10
CA ASN A 166 -9.67 -7.93 -10.93
C ASN A 166 -9.32 -8.84 -12.12
N GLU A 167 -9.45 -8.33 -13.35
CA GLU A 167 -9.10 -9.06 -14.57
C GLU A 167 -7.59 -9.34 -14.69
N LEU A 168 -6.74 -8.51 -14.07
CA LEU A 168 -5.29 -8.70 -14.03
C LEU A 168 -4.87 -9.81 -13.06
N GLY A 169 -5.70 -10.12 -12.05
CA GLY A 169 -5.45 -11.23 -11.12
C GLY A 169 -5.41 -10.84 -9.64
N TYR A 170 -5.73 -9.60 -9.28
CA TYR A 170 -5.85 -9.22 -7.87
C TYR A 170 -7.01 -9.97 -7.18
N SER A 171 -6.78 -10.42 -5.94
CA SER A 171 -7.80 -11.12 -5.14
C SER A 171 -8.88 -10.16 -4.62
N HIS A 172 -8.47 -8.95 -4.22
CA HIS A 172 -9.36 -7.87 -3.81
C HIS A 172 -8.87 -6.53 -4.37
N VAL A 173 -9.80 -5.61 -4.61
CA VAL A 173 -9.48 -4.28 -5.10
C VAL A 173 -10.24 -3.21 -4.33
N ILE A 174 -9.53 -2.28 -3.71
CA ILE A 174 -10.07 -1.14 -2.97
C ILE A 174 -9.92 0.14 -3.79
N ALA A 175 -11.01 0.92 -3.88
CA ALA A 175 -10.99 2.26 -4.45
C ALA A 175 -10.88 3.34 -3.35
N GLU A 176 -9.78 4.09 -3.36
CA GLU A 176 -9.53 5.29 -2.54
C GLU A 176 -9.86 6.55 -3.34
N LEU A 177 -11.09 7.02 -3.20
CA LEU A 177 -11.57 8.17 -3.97
C LEU A 177 -10.88 9.46 -3.54
N ASP A 178 -10.91 10.46 -4.43
CA ASP A 178 -10.50 11.84 -4.15
C ASP A 178 -9.02 12.03 -3.79
N ALA A 179 -8.15 11.06 -4.13
CA ALA A 179 -6.71 11.13 -3.87
C ALA A 179 -6.08 12.44 -4.35
N HIS A 180 -6.33 12.83 -5.60
CA HIS A 180 -5.81 14.08 -6.16
C HIS A 180 -6.25 15.34 -5.41
N SER A 181 -7.50 15.40 -4.94
CA SER A 181 -8.00 16.54 -4.18
C SER A 181 -7.48 16.56 -2.75
N LYS A 182 -7.36 15.39 -2.11
CA LYS A 182 -6.86 15.26 -0.73
C LYS A 182 -5.37 15.61 -0.62
N THR A 183 -4.58 15.36 -1.66
CA THR A 183 -3.12 15.57 -1.64
C THR A 183 -2.67 16.87 -2.31
N LEU A 184 -3.59 17.76 -2.68
CA LEU A 184 -3.22 18.99 -3.37
C LEU A 184 -2.54 19.97 -2.40
N GLY A 185 -1.25 20.21 -2.61
CA GLY A 185 -0.48 21.20 -1.85
C GLY A 185 -0.03 20.75 -0.46
N VAL A 186 -0.26 19.48 -0.11
CA VAL A 186 0.19 18.89 1.16
C VAL A 186 1.67 18.56 1.13
N ASP A 187 2.26 18.50 2.31
CA ASP A 187 3.63 18.07 2.56
C ASP A 187 3.75 17.01 3.67
N GLU A 188 2.62 16.51 4.17
CA GLU A 188 2.48 15.46 5.18
C GLU A 188 1.54 14.33 4.72
N ILE A 189 1.67 13.12 5.31
CA ILE A 189 0.79 11.98 5.06
C ILE A 189 -0.65 12.37 5.42
N VAL A 190 -1.60 12.01 4.54
CA VAL A 190 -3.02 12.35 4.71
C VAL A 190 -3.83 11.09 4.93
N ASP A 191 -4.77 11.13 5.88
CA ASP A 191 -5.67 10.02 6.17
C ASP A 191 -6.42 9.53 4.90
N SER A 192 -6.25 8.25 4.63
CA SER A 192 -6.99 7.48 3.64
C SER A 192 -8.17 6.77 4.30
N ASP A 193 -9.27 6.59 3.57
CA ASP A 193 -10.44 5.92 4.15
C ASP A 193 -10.11 4.46 4.48
N PHE A 194 -9.27 3.82 3.67
CA PHE A 194 -8.84 2.44 3.89
C PHE A 194 -7.81 2.31 5.02
N GLY A 195 -6.84 3.22 5.15
CA GLY A 195 -5.93 3.26 6.29
C GLY A 195 -6.67 3.47 7.62
N MET A 196 -7.65 4.39 7.64
CA MET A 196 -8.55 4.55 8.79
C MET A 196 -9.34 3.27 9.12
N MET A 197 -9.78 2.54 8.10
CA MET A 197 -10.47 1.27 8.31
C MET A 197 -9.55 0.18 8.86
N ILE A 198 -8.30 0.07 8.37
CA ILE A 198 -7.30 -0.85 8.94
C ILE A 198 -7.07 -0.53 10.42
N ARG A 199 -6.83 0.75 10.76
CA ARG A 199 -6.69 1.19 12.14
C ARG A 199 -7.92 0.86 12.99
N SER A 200 -9.12 1.06 12.46
CA SER A 200 -10.37 0.72 13.16
C SER A 200 -10.50 -0.77 13.46
N VAL A 201 -10.13 -1.62 12.49
CA VAL A 201 -10.14 -3.08 12.69
C VAL A 201 -9.11 -3.50 13.73
N ILE A 202 -7.90 -2.92 13.73
CA ILE A 202 -6.92 -3.17 14.79
C ILE A 202 -7.52 -2.88 16.17
N GLU A 203 -8.16 -1.71 16.34
CA GLU A 203 -8.78 -1.35 17.62
C GLU A 203 -9.94 -2.30 18.00
N TRP A 204 -10.72 -2.82 17.04
CA TRP A 204 -11.76 -3.82 17.34
C TRP A 204 -11.18 -5.13 17.85
N GLU A 205 -10.08 -5.62 17.25
CA GLU A 205 -9.42 -6.85 17.74
C GLU A 205 -8.83 -6.66 19.15
N LEU A 206 -8.44 -5.43 19.52
CA LEU A 206 -7.99 -5.11 20.89
C LEU A 206 -9.15 -5.09 21.91
N GLU A 207 -10.36 -4.75 21.49
CA GLU A 207 -11.55 -4.76 22.36
C GLU A 207 -12.11 -6.17 22.59
N GLU A 208 -11.83 -7.11 21.67
CA GLU A 208 -12.29 -8.50 21.76
C GLU A 208 -11.35 -9.40 22.60
N ASN A 209 -10.10 -8.97 22.85
CA ASN A 209 -9.06 -9.69 23.61
C ASN A 209 -8.91 -9.21 25.06
#